data_AF-A0AB35M544-F1
#
_entry.id   AF-A0AB35M544-F1
#
_cell.length_a   1.000
_cell.length_b   1.000
_cell.length_c   1.000
_cell.angle_alpha   90.00
_cell.angle_beta   90.00
_cell.angle_gamma   90.00
#
_symmetry.space_group_name_H-M   'P 1'
#
loop_
_entity.id
_entity.type
_entity.pdbx_description
1 polymer ?
#
loop_
_entity_poly.entity_id
_entity_poly.type
_entity_poly.pdbx_seq_one_letter_code
_entity_poly.pdbx_strand_id
1 'polypeptide(L)'
;MSDSWVLDALLSSFDVSLSQNERLLTLEMSGADFIPHRLVGEERMSRPFAYTLDCISQNGDIELKTLMAQPAALSVRQADGSYCKLSGLVESAALLGEDGGVFYYQLTLVPWMAMLKLGRDSRIFQDLTAVEVIESVFSNHAIAQGEAQGGWRLDLRREYPARSYCVQYRESDFHFVNRLMEQEGLFYYFEHASDDSDFNGHRL
;
A
#
# COMPACT_ATOMS: atom_id res chain seq x y z
N MET A 1 -54.02 -1.70 6.61
CA MET A 1 -53.08 -0.71 6.04
C MET A 1 -52.48 0.10 7.19
N SER A 2 -51.56 -0.45 7.98
CA SER A 2 -50.85 0.30 9.05
C SER A 2 -49.69 -0.43 9.73
N ASP A 3 -49.11 -1.50 9.15
CA ASP A 3 -48.07 -2.30 9.84
C ASP A 3 -46.67 -2.26 9.19
N SER A 4 -46.49 -1.71 7.98
CA SER A 4 -45.14 -1.65 7.39
C SER A 4 -44.25 -0.64 8.09
N TRP A 5 -44.78 0.53 8.47
CA TRP A 5 -43.96 1.58 9.09
C TRP A 5 -43.33 1.17 10.43
N VAL A 6 -43.96 0.27 11.19
CA VAL A 6 -43.40 -0.26 12.46
C VAL A 6 -42.25 -1.20 12.16
N LEU A 7 -42.39 -2.09 11.18
CA LEU A 7 -41.33 -2.99 10.77
C LEU A 7 -40.16 -2.21 10.16
N ASP A 8 -40.44 -1.20 9.33
CA ASP A 8 -39.45 -0.32 8.71
C ASP A 8 -38.74 0.55 9.78
N ALA A 9 -39.47 1.07 10.77
CA ALA A 9 -38.90 1.81 11.91
C ALA A 9 -38.05 0.92 12.84
N LEU A 10 -38.45 -0.33 13.03
CA LEU A 10 -37.73 -1.29 13.85
C LEU A 10 -36.48 -1.78 13.11
N LEU A 11 -36.57 -2.10 11.83
CA LEU A 11 -35.41 -2.43 10.99
C LEU A 11 -34.40 -1.28 10.93
N SER A 12 -34.84 -0.04 10.71
CA SER A 12 -33.96 1.15 10.74
C SER A 12 -33.36 1.43 12.11
N SER A 13 -34.01 1.05 13.22
CA SER A 13 -33.42 1.16 14.56
C SER A 13 -32.30 0.13 14.82
N PHE A 14 -32.32 -1.00 14.11
CA PHE A 14 -31.27 -2.02 14.15
C PHE A 14 -30.24 -1.86 13.03
N ASP A 15 -30.52 -1.02 12.03
CA ASP A 15 -29.61 -0.62 10.97
C ASP A 15 -28.60 0.41 11.48
N VAL A 16 -27.82 0.00 12.48
CA VAL A 16 -26.75 0.81 13.04
C VAL A 16 -25.58 0.76 12.07
N SER A 17 -25.29 1.90 11.43
CA SER A 17 -24.14 2.00 10.56
C SER A 17 -22.86 1.76 11.35
N LEU A 18 -21.98 0.94 10.78
CA LEU A 18 -20.67 0.72 11.35
C LEU A 18 -19.86 2.04 11.30
N SER A 19 -19.32 2.47 12.43
CA SER A 19 -18.50 3.69 12.54
C SER A 19 -17.04 3.37 12.83
N GLN A 20 -16.15 4.19 12.27
CA GLN A 20 -14.72 4.16 12.57
C GLN A 20 -14.31 5.12 13.71
N ASN A 21 -15.25 5.86 14.30
CA ASN A 21 -14.94 6.87 15.31
C ASN A 21 -14.30 6.27 16.58
N GLU A 22 -13.26 6.94 17.09
CA GLU A 22 -12.49 6.58 18.29
C GLU A 22 -11.87 5.16 18.29
N ARG A 23 -11.79 4.50 17.13
CA ARG A 23 -11.21 3.15 17.02
C ARG A 23 -9.68 3.16 17.09
N LEU A 24 -9.12 2.03 17.49
CA LEU A 24 -7.67 1.81 17.47
C LEU A 24 -7.12 1.79 16.03
N LEU A 25 -7.89 1.23 15.11
CA LEU A 25 -7.56 1.13 13.69
C LEU A 25 -8.62 1.87 12.88
N THR A 26 -8.19 2.68 11.93
CA THR A 26 -9.05 3.26 10.89
C THR A 26 -8.45 3.06 9.51
N LEU A 27 -9.28 2.95 8.48
CA LEU A 27 -8.87 2.72 7.10
C LEU A 27 -9.59 3.71 6.19
N GLU A 28 -8.79 4.45 5.43
CA GLU A 28 -9.25 5.37 4.39
C GLU A 28 -8.88 4.78 3.03
N MET A 29 -9.87 4.51 2.19
CA MET A 29 -9.67 4.08 0.81
C MET A 29 -10.89 4.39 -0.07
N SER A 30 -10.67 4.45 -1.37
CA SER A 30 -11.75 4.62 -2.35
C SER A 30 -12.51 3.30 -2.58
N GLY A 31 -13.81 3.42 -2.89
CA GLY A 31 -14.61 2.33 -3.44
C GLY A 31 -15.32 1.43 -2.43
N ALA A 32 -15.03 1.53 -1.13
CA ALA A 32 -15.75 0.78 -0.09
C ALA A 32 -15.53 1.31 1.33
N ASP A 33 -16.55 1.17 2.16
CA ASP A 33 -16.52 1.51 3.59
C ASP A 33 -16.10 0.28 4.41
N PHE A 34 -14.79 0.05 4.47
CA PHE A 34 -14.22 -1.01 5.27
C PHE A 34 -13.90 -0.56 6.69
N ILE A 35 -14.24 -1.39 7.66
CA ILE A 35 -13.90 -1.20 9.06
C ILE A 35 -12.80 -2.20 9.44
N PRO A 36 -11.56 -1.76 9.69
CA PRO A 36 -10.50 -2.67 10.09
C PRO A 36 -10.76 -3.24 11.49
N HIS A 37 -10.60 -4.55 11.61
CA HIS A 37 -10.75 -5.30 12.86
C HIS A 37 -9.43 -5.91 13.34
N ARG A 38 -8.57 -6.36 12.41
CA ARG A 38 -7.25 -6.92 12.73
C ARG A 38 -6.21 -6.40 11.75
N LEU A 39 -5.03 -6.09 12.27
CA LEU A 39 -3.82 -5.80 11.49
C LEU A 39 -2.75 -6.83 11.84
N VAL A 40 -2.13 -7.42 10.83
CA VAL A 40 -0.85 -8.12 10.92
C VAL A 40 0.11 -7.47 9.95
N GLY A 41 1.20 -6.91 10.46
CA GLY A 41 2.21 -6.25 9.66
C GLY A 41 3.56 -6.96 9.70
N GLU A 42 4.21 -7.01 8.55
CA GLU A 42 5.60 -7.43 8.43
C GLU A 42 6.41 -6.35 7.70
N GLU A 43 7.50 -5.90 8.32
CA GLU A 43 8.43 -4.94 7.74
C GLU A 43 9.87 -5.43 7.90
N ARG A 44 10.71 -5.17 6.91
CA ARG A 44 12.15 -5.45 6.97
C ARG A 44 12.91 -4.37 6.20
N MET A 45 14.14 -4.10 6.64
CA MET A 45 15.05 -3.22 5.90
C MET A 45 15.25 -3.75 4.47
N SER A 46 15.17 -2.85 3.48
CA SER A 46 15.34 -3.17 2.06
C SER A 46 14.41 -4.29 1.54
N ARG A 47 13.21 -4.45 2.12
CA ARG A 47 12.17 -5.31 1.58
C ARG A 47 10.81 -4.62 1.68
N PRO A 48 9.92 -4.79 0.68
CA PRO A 48 8.55 -4.30 0.76
C PRO A 48 7.87 -4.79 2.04
N PHE A 49 7.22 -3.88 2.76
CA PHE A 49 6.31 -4.27 3.84
C PHE A 49 5.07 -4.98 3.28
N ALA A 50 4.38 -5.72 4.14
CA ALA A 50 3.07 -6.26 3.87
C ALA A 50 2.17 -6.12 5.11
N TYR A 51 1.03 -5.46 4.93
CA TYR A 51 0.02 -5.28 5.97
C TYR A 51 -1.24 -6.05 5.60
N THR A 52 -1.49 -7.15 6.28
CA THR A 52 -2.72 -7.92 6.15
C THR A 52 -3.77 -7.38 7.11
N LEU A 53 -4.86 -6.89 6.54
CA LEU A 53 -6.00 -6.33 7.24
C LEU A 53 -7.20 -7.26 7.13
N ASP A 54 -7.77 -7.64 8.25
CA ASP A 54 -9.12 -8.21 8.27
C ASP A 54 -10.10 -7.07 8.53
N CYS A 55 -11.00 -6.85 7.58
CA CYS A 55 -11.97 -5.79 7.55
C CYS A 55 -13.39 -6.33 7.62
N ILE A 56 -14.29 -5.47 8.08
CA ILE A 56 -15.72 -5.72 8.19
C ILE A 56 -16.45 -4.69 7.33
N SER A 57 -17.50 -5.09 6.63
CA SER A 57 -18.39 -4.21 5.87
C SER A 57 -19.84 -4.68 5.99
N GLN A 58 -20.80 -3.76 5.97
CA GLN A 58 -22.23 -4.08 5.84
C GLN A 58 -22.64 -4.26 4.36
N ASN A 59 -21.78 -3.89 3.42
CA ASN A 59 -21.95 -4.11 2.00
C ASN A 59 -21.19 -5.36 1.54
N GLY A 60 -21.91 -6.36 1.02
CA GLY A 60 -21.38 -7.61 0.46
C GLY A 60 -21.05 -7.57 -1.03
N ASP A 61 -21.60 -6.59 -1.76
CA ASP A 61 -21.54 -6.51 -3.23
C ASP A 61 -20.37 -5.65 -3.73
N ILE A 62 -19.26 -5.62 -2.96
CA ILE A 62 -18.06 -4.86 -3.31
C ILE A 62 -17.29 -5.60 -4.41
N GLU A 63 -17.14 -4.97 -5.58
CA GLU A 63 -16.34 -5.53 -6.67
C GLU A 63 -14.84 -5.47 -6.34
N LEU A 64 -14.28 -6.57 -5.85
CA LEU A 64 -12.89 -6.67 -5.38
C LEU A 64 -11.84 -6.22 -6.41
N LYS A 65 -12.12 -6.40 -7.70
CA LYS A 65 -11.22 -5.99 -8.79
C LYS A 65 -11.02 -4.47 -8.84
N THR A 66 -12.03 -3.70 -8.46
CA THR A 66 -11.96 -2.23 -8.43
C THR A 66 -11.03 -1.72 -7.34
N LEU A 67 -10.80 -2.54 -6.31
CA LEU A 67 -9.92 -2.22 -5.18
C LEU A 67 -8.44 -2.41 -5.54
N MET A 68 -8.11 -3.20 -6.56
CA MET A 68 -6.73 -3.56 -6.90
C MET A 68 -5.91 -2.32 -7.26
N ALA A 69 -4.72 -2.22 -6.68
CA ALA A 69 -3.80 -1.09 -6.82
C ALA A 69 -4.39 0.27 -6.40
N GLN A 70 -5.54 0.30 -5.70
CA GLN A 70 -6.03 1.53 -5.09
C GLN A 70 -5.16 1.90 -3.88
N PRO A 71 -4.88 3.19 -3.67
CA PRO A 71 -4.23 3.65 -2.46
C PRO A 71 -5.17 3.48 -1.26
N ALA A 72 -4.58 3.04 -0.15
CA ALA A 72 -5.24 2.93 1.13
C ALA A 72 -4.33 3.46 2.24
N ALA A 73 -4.91 4.21 3.18
CA ALA A 73 -4.23 4.72 4.35
C ALA A 73 -4.84 4.10 5.60
N LEU A 74 -4.08 3.22 6.25
CA LEU A 74 -4.40 2.65 7.54
C LEU A 74 -3.85 3.56 8.62
N SER A 75 -4.64 3.89 9.64
CA SER A 75 -4.16 4.66 10.78
C SER A 75 -4.27 3.86 12.07
N VAL A 76 -3.20 3.86 12.86
CA VAL A 76 -3.11 3.18 14.16
C VAL A 76 -2.99 4.21 15.26
N ARG A 77 -3.98 4.26 16.15
CA ARG A 77 -4.00 5.17 17.28
C ARG A 77 -2.87 4.86 18.25
N GLN A 78 -2.11 5.89 18.60
CA GLN A 78 -0.98 5.84 19.52
C GLN A 78 -1.40 6.16 20.96
N ALA A 79 -0.50 5.94 21.91
CA ALA A 79 -0.76 6.15 23.33
C ALA A 79 -1.04 7.62 23.70
N ASP A 80 -0.48 8.57 22.93
CA ASP A 80 -0.71 10.01 23.08
C ASP A 80 -2.02 10.50 22.43
N GLY A 81 -2.77 9.59 21.78
CA GLY A 81 -4.01 9.90 21.08
C GLY A 81 -3.82 10.34 19.62
N SER A 82 -2.59 10.50 19.15
CA SER A 82 -2.29 10.72 17.72
C SER A 82 -2.51 9.44 16.90
N TYR A 83 -2.49 9.57 15.57
CA TYR A 83 -2.58 8.44 14.66
C TYR A 83 -1.29 8.30 13.86
N CYS A 84 -0.68 7.11 13.91
CA CYS A 84 0.39 6.74 13.00
C CYS A 84 -0.24 6.21 11.71
N LYS A 85 0.02 6.89 10.59
CA LYS A 85 -0.47 6.48 9.27
C LYS A 85 0.48 5.48 8.64
N LEU A 86 -0.09 4.46 8.03
CA LEU A 86 0.54 3.39 7.27
C LEU A 86 -0.13 3.36 5.90
N SER A 87 0.52 3.94 4.91
CA SER A 87 -0.03 4.07 3.56
C SER A 87 0.54 3.01 2.63
N GLY A 88 -0.32 2.46 1.77
CA GLY A 88 0.08 1.46 0.78
C GLY A 88 -0.93 1.32 -0.35
N LEU A 89 -0.67 0.38 -1.25
CA LEU A 89 -1.57 -0.03 -2.32
C LEU A 89 -2.17 -1.39 -2.00
N VAL A 90 -3.42 -1.59 -2.38
CA VAL A 90 -4.07 -2.91 -2.25
C VAL A 90 -3.46 -3.86 -3.28
N GLU A 91 -2.71 -4.86 -2.82
CA GLU A 91 -2.16 -5.95 -3.63
C GLU A 91 -3.19 -7.05 -3.86
N SER A 92 -3.96 -7.38 -2.82
CA SER A 92 -4.96 -8.43 -2.85
C SER A 92 -6.15 -8.06 -1.97
N ALA A 93 -7.33 -8.54 -2.38
CA ALA A 93 -8.58 -8.40 -1.66
C ALA A 93 -9.37 -9.70 -1.80
N ALA A 94 -9.94 -10.17 -0.69
CA ALA A 94 -10.73 -11.41 -0.65
C ALA A 94 -11.96 -11.23 0.25
N LEU A 95 -13.09 -11.81 -0.15
CA LEU A 95 -14.24 -12.03 0.73
C LEU A 95 -14.03 -13.34 1.49
N LEU A 96 -13.97 -13.28 2.82
CA LEU A 96 -13.77 -14.43 3.69
C LEU A 96 -15.08 -15.14 4.06
N GLY A 97 -16.18 -14.39 4.10
CA GLY A 97 -17.50 -14.92 4.43
C GLY A 97 -18.45 -13.84 4.94
N GLU A 98 -19.63 -14.26 5.38
CA GLU A 98 -20.67 -13.41 5.93
C GLU A 98 -21.23 -14.00 7.23
N ASP A 99 -21.70 -13.14 8.11
CA ASP A 99 -22.48 -13.51 9.29
C ASP A 99 -23.52 -12.42 9.59
N GLY A 100 -24.80 -12.76 9.55
CA GLY A 100 -25.88 -11.89 10.02
C GLY A 100 -25.96 -10.50 9.37
N GLY A 101 -25.62 -10.37 8.08
CA GLY A 101 -25.61 -9.09 7.36
C GLY A 101 -24.28 -8.32 7.46
N VAL A 102 -23.26 -8.95 8.01
CA VAL A 102 -21.90 -8.44 8.11
C VAL A 102 -20.97 -9.31 7.27
N PHE A 103 -20.17 -8.67 6.42
CA PHE A 103 -19.24 -9.33 5.50
C PHE A 103 -17.81 -9.12 5.97
N TYR A 104 -17.03 -10.20 5.94
CA TYR A 104 -15.62 -10.21 6.33
C TYR A 104 -14.75 -10.18 5.09
N TYR A 105 -13.87 -9.19 4.99
CA TYR A 105 -12.93 -9.03 3.91
C TYR A 105 -11.49 -9.11 4.43
N GLN A 106 -10.58 -9.56 3.59
CA GLN A 106 -9.15 -9.45 3.84
C GLN A 106 -8.50 -8.63 2.75
N LEU A 107 -7.73 -7.61 3.14
CA LEU A 107 -6.94 -6.77 2.25
C LEU A 107 -5.46 -6.94 2.58
N THR A 108 -4.60 -6.95 1.58
CA THR A 108 -3.15 -6.84 1.78
C THR A 108 -2.65 -5.54 1.20
N LEU A 109 -2.10 -4.67 2.05
CA LEU A 109 -1.47 -3.42 1.63
C LEU A 109 0.04 -3.60 1.51
N VAL A 110 0.60 -3.10 0.42
CA VAL A 110 2.04 -3.17 0.09
C VAL A 110 2.54 -1.82 -0.41
N PRO A 111 3.84 -1.52 -0.35
CA PRO A 111 4.35 -0.31 -1.01
C PRO A 111 4.31 -0.47 -2.52
N TRP A 112 4.34 0.64 -3.23
CA TRP A 112 4.40 0.65 -4.70
C TRP A 112 5.55 -0.19 -5.27
N MET A 113 6.66 -0.30 -4.53
CA MET A 113 7.83 -1.08 -4.92
C MET A 113 7.52 -2.59 -5.08
N ALA A 114 6.47 -3.10 -4.44
CA ALA A 114 5.99 -4.46 -4.67
C ALA A 114 5.46 -4.65 -6.10
N MET A 115 4.89 -3.60 -6.72
CA MET A 115 4.40 -3.65 -8.10
C MET A 115 5.53 -3.90 -9.12
N LEU A 116 6.77 -3.52 -8.80
CA LEU A 116 7.94 -3.80 -9.63
C LEU A 116 8.26 -5.30 -9.76
N LYS A 117 7.64 -6.16 -8.94
CA LYS A 117 7.73 -7.62 -9.08
C LYS A 117 6.88 -8.12 -10.27
N LEU A 118 5.90 -7.34 -10.70
CA LEU A 118 5.02 -7.66 -11.81
C LEU A 118 5.75 -7.36 -13.12
N GLY A 119 5.95 -8.41 -13.92
CA GLY A 119 6.61 -8.29 -15.21
C GLY A 119 8.09 -8.68 -15.19
N ARG A 120 8.68 -8.65 -16.37
CA ARG A 120 10.05 -9.10 -16.62
C ARG A 120 10.55 -8.41 -17.88
N ASP A 121 11.76 -7.84 -17.81
CA ASP A 121 12.30 -7.06 -18.93
C ASP A 121 13.76 -7.42 -19.24
N SER A 122 14.27 -6.93 -20.37
CA SER A 122 15.67 -6.96 -20.76
C SER A 122 16.10 -5.60 -21.32
N ARG A 123 16.89 -4.85 -20.54
CA ARG A 123 17.32 -3.48 -20.87
C ARG A 123 18.82 -3.32 -20.68
N ILE A 124 19.42 -2.44 -21.47
CA ILE A 124 20.85 -2.11 -21.42
C ILE A 124 20.99 -0.66 -20.96
N PHE A 125 21.86 -0.43 -19.99
CA PHE A 125 22.25 0.87 -19.46
C PHE A 125 23.76 1.05 -19.69
N GLN A 126 24.18 2.19 -20.23
CA GLN A 126 25.58 2.47 -20.57
C GLN A 126 25.97 3.82 -20.01
N ASP A 127 27.19 3.92 -19.49
CA ASP A 127 27.79 5.15 -18.96
C ASP A 127 26.90 5.85 -17.89
N LEU A 128 26.19 5.05 -17.09
CA LEU A 128 25.35 5.51 -15.99
C LEU A 128 25.85 4.96 -14.65
N THR A 129 25.69 5.75 -13.60
CA THR A 129 25.87 5.31 -12.22
C THR A 129 24.77 4.33 -11.81
N ALA A 130 25.03 3.52 -10.79
CA ALA A 130 24.00 2.61 -10.27
C ALA A 130 22.73 3.36 -9.80
N VAL A 131 22.89 4.57 -9.25
CA VAL A 131 21.79 5.42 -8.79
C VAL A 131 20.96 5.91 -9.96
N GLU A 132 21.58 6.44 -11.01
CA GLU A 132 20.88 6.90 -12.22
C GLU A 132 20.14 5.75 -12.92
N VAL A 133 20.69 4.53 -12.90
CA VAL A 133 19.99 3.34 -13.42
C VAL A 133 18.75 3.04 -12.59
N ILE A 134 18.84 3.10 -11.26
CA ILE A 134 17.70 2.88 -10.36
C ILE A 134 16.62 3.95 -10.60
N GLU A 135 17.00 5.22 -10.67
CA GLU A 135 16.08 6.32 -10.96
C GLU A 135 15.43 6.19 -12.34
N SER A 136 16.18 5.76 -13.36
CA SER A 136 15.65 5.49 -14.69
C SER A 136 14.60 4.38 -14.65
N VAL A 137 14.85 3.30 -13.90
CA VAL A 137 13.88 2.22 -13.72
C VAL A 137 12.63 2.75 -13.03
N PHE A 138 12.76 3.47 -11.90
CA PHE A 138 11.62 4.02 -11.17
C PHE A 138 10.82 5.01 -12.01
N SER A 139 11.50 5.82 -12.82
CA SER A 139 10.86 6.84 -13.61
C SER A 139 9.93 6.30 -14.70
N ASN A 140 10.10 5.04 -15.09
CA ASN A 140 9.22 4.37 -16.05
C ASN A 140 7.87 3.92 -15.45
N HIS A 141 7.71 4.02 -14.13
CA HIS A 141 6.49 3.60 -13.44
C HIS A 141 5.71 4.82 -12.94
N ALA A 142 4.51 5.05 -13.49
CA ALA A 142 3.68 6.20 -13.13
C ALA A 142 3.31 6.26 -11.63
N ILE A 143 3.13 5.08 -11.01
CA ILE A 143 2.89 4.95 -9.56
C ILE A 143 4.06 5.52 -8.76
N ALA A 144 5.30 5.30 -9.20
CA ALA A 144 6.49 5.82 -8.54
C ALA A 144 6.56 7.36 -8.61
N GLN A 145 6.02 7.94 -9.68
CA GLN A 145 5.99 9.38 -9.95
C GLN A 145 4.90 10.13 -9.17
N GLY A 146 4.15 9.45 -8.29
CA GLY A 146 3.17 10.08 -7.41
C GLY A 146 1.71 9.96 -7.82
N GLU A 147 1.38 9.30 -8.94
CA GLU A 147 -0.02 9.14 -9.38
C GLU A 147 -0.88 8.34 -8.37
N ALA A 148 -0.28 7.47 -7.56
CA ALA A 148 -0.99 6.66 -6.57
C ALA A 148 -0.28 6.69 -5.20
N GLN A 149 0.10 7.89 -4.74
CA GLN A 149 0.80 8.11 -3.45
C GLN A 149 2.15 7.36 -3.34
N GLY A 150 2.78 7.07 -4.49
CA GLY A 150 4.16 6.59 -4.52
C GLY A 150 5.16 7.73 -4.59
N GLY A 151 6.43 7.39 -4.42
CA GLY A 151 7.52 8.36 -4.41
C GLY A 151 8.82 7.70 -3.99
N TRP A 152 9.93 8.36 -4.35
CA TRP A 152 11.25 8.04 -3.82
C TRP A 152 12.05 9.31 -3.56
N ARG A 153 12.99 9.23 -2.62
CA ARG A 153 14.00 10.27 -2.35
C ARG A 153 15.35 9.63 -2.11
N LEU A 154 16.40 10.31 -2.51
CA LEU A 154 17.78 9.87 -2.34
C LEU A 154 18.43 10.64 -1.17
N ASP A 155 18.96 9.91 -0.19
CA ASP A 155 19.75 10.43 0.94
C ASP A 155 21.12 9.75 0.97
N LEU A 156 21.89 10.02 -0.08
CA LEU A 156 23.18 9.38 -0.33
C LEU A 156 24.33 10.25 0.17
N ARG A 157 25.28 9.65 0.89
CA ARG A 157 26.45 10.34 1.47
C ARG A 157 27.71 10.29 0.62
N ARG A 158 27.67 9.56 -0.50
CA ARG A 158 28.80 9.38 -1.42
C ARG A 158 28.32 9.36 -2.86
N GLU A 159 29.24 9.66 -3.76
CA GLU A 159 29.05 9.47 -5.19
C GLU A 159 29.33 8.02 -5.58
N TYR A 160 28.65 7.56 -6.62
CA TYR A 160 28.77 6.22 -7.16
C TYR A 160 29.41 6.30 -8.55
N PRO A 161 30.41 5.45 -8.86
CA PRO A 161 31.07 5.52 -10.15
C PRO A 161 30.13 5.10 -11.28
N ALA A 162 30.27 5.74 -12.44
CA ALA A 162 29.58 5.32 -13.65
C ALA A 162 30.07 3.93 -14.08
N ARG A 163 29.13 3.10 -14.51
CA ARG A 163 29.40 1.78 -15.08
C ARG A 163 29.42 1.92 -16.59
N SER A 164 30.44 1.39 -17.25
CA SER A 164 30.50 1.36 -18.71
C SER A 164 29.33 0.57 -19.31
N TYR A 165 28.91 -0.50 -18.63
CA TYR A 165 27.86 -1.38 -19.11
C TYR A 165 27.11 -2.07 -17.95
N CYS A 166 25.79 -1.95 -17.95
CA CYS A 166 24.91 -2.62 -16.99
C CYS A 166 23.68 -3.17 -17.73
N VAL A 167 23.27 -4.40 -17.39
CA VAL A 167 22.15 -5.08 -18.05
C VAL A 167 21.18 -5.59 -17.01
N GLN A 168 19.91 -5.29 -17.24
CA GLN A 168 18.78 -6.05 -16.70
C GLN A 168 18.52 -7.18 -17.70
N TYR A 169 18.72 -8.44 -17.34
CA TYR A 169 18.55 -9.55 -18.29
C TYR A 169 17.50 -10.53 -17.81
N ARG A 170 16.32 -10.47 -18.44
CA ARG A 170 15.19 -11.35 -18.13
C ARG A 170 14.99 -11.42 -16.61
N GLU A 171 14.81 -10.30 -15.96
CA GLU A 171 14.49 -10.24 -14.52
C GLU A 171 13.45 -9.13 -14.30
N SER A 172 12.71 -9.19 -13.20
CA SER A 172 11.76 -8.13 -12.85
C SER A 172 12.50 -6.85 -12.45
N ASP A 173 11.85 -5.70 -12.61
CA ASP A 173 12.43 -4.41 -12.20
C ASP A 173 12.76 -4.44 -10.69
N PHE A 174 11.94 -5.09 -9.87
CA PHE A 174 12.22 -5.29 -8.44
C PHE A 174 13.52 -6.06 -8.20
N HIS A 175 13.72 -7.20 -8.89
CA HIS A 175 14.92 -8.01 -8.67
C HIS A 175 16.17 -7.27 -9.15
N PHE A 176 16.10 -6.63 -10.31
CA PHE A 176 17.20 -5.85 -10.87
C PHE A 176 17.65 -4.73 -9.95
N VAL A 177 16.69 -3.94 -9.45
CA VAL A 177 16.94 -2.82 -8.56
C VAL A 177 17.53 -3.30 -7.23
N ASN A 178 16.95 -4.31 -6.58
CA ASN A 178 17.49 -4.83 -5.32
C ASN A 178 18.90 -5.39 -5.52
N ARG A 179 19.15 -6.13 -6.60
CA ARG A 179 20.47 -6.67 -6.92
C ARG A 179 21.50 -5.55 -7.09
N LEU A 180 21.13 -4.46 -7.77
CA LEU A 180 22.02 -3.32 -7.98
C LEU A 180 22.27 -2.55 -6.68
N MET A 181 21.24 -2.34 -5.87
CA MET A 181 21.36 -1.73 -4.54
C MET A 181 22.28 -2.55 -3.62
N GLU A 182 22.05 -3.86 -3.53
CA GLU A 182 22.85 -4.77 -2.69
C GLU A 182 24.33 -4.80 -3.12
N GLN A 183 24.62 -4.74 -4.43
CA GLN A 183 26.00 -4.65 -4.94
C GLN A 183 26.72 -3.37 -4.50
N GLU A 184 26.00 -2.26 -4.43
CA GLU A 184 26.53 -0.93 -4.08
C GLU A 184 26.45 -0.63 -2.58
N GLY A 185 25.93 -1.57 -1.77
CA GLY A 185 25.70 -1.37 -0.34
C GLY A 185 24.63 -0.32 -0.04
N LEU A 186 23.69 -0.12 -0.97
CA LEU A 186 22.51 0.72 -0.79
C LEU A 186 21.42 -0.08 -0.05
N PHE A 187 20.65 0.61 0.78
CA PHE A 187 19.49 0.06 1.46
C PHE A 187 18.35 1.06 1.37
N TYR A 188 17.11 0.61 1.57
CA TYR A 188 15.95 1.51 1.58
C TYR A 188 15.00 1.16 2.71
N TYR A 189 14.21 2.14 3.09
CA TYR A 189 13.08 1.99 4.00
C TYR A 189 11.91 2.84 3.51
N PHE A 190 10.72 2.58 4.04
CA PHE A 190 9.50 3.28 3.64
C PHE A 190 9.16 4.39 4.63
N GLU A 191 8.70 5.50 4.10
CA GLU A 191 8.21 6.64 4.87
C GLU A 191 6.73 6.80 4.56
N HIS A 192 5.93 6.93 5.62
CA HIS A 192 4.52 7.19 5.53
C HIS A 192 4.24 8.65 5.86
N ALA A 193 3.20 9.20 5.24
CA ALA A 193 2.79 10.56 5.49
C ALA A 193 2.46 10.75 6.98
N SER A 194 2.85 11.88 7.54
CA SER A 194 2.61 12.28 8.93
C SER A 194 2.18 13.75 8.95
N ASP A 195 1.75 14.24 10.12
CA ASP A 195 1.30 15.63 10.25
C ASP A 195 2.39 16.65 9.86
N ASP A 196 3.67 16.28 9.93
CA ASP A 196 4.82 17.12 9.58
C ASP A 196 5.34 16.91 8.14
N SER A 197 4.87 15.88 7.43
CA SER A 197 5.34 15.57 6.08
C SER A 197 4.31 14.74 5.31
N ASP A 198 3.83 15.29 4.20
CA ASP A 198 2.93 14.59 3.27
C ASP A 198 3.63 13.54 2.39
N PHE A 199 4.95 13.35 2.54
CA PHE A 199 5.69 12.37 1.75
C PHE A 199 5.27 10.95 2.11
N ASN A 200 4.82 10.21 1.09
CA ASN A 200 4.57 8.78 1.15
C ASN A 200 5.39 8.11 0.05
N GLY A 201 6.27 7.18 0.42
CA GLY A 201 7.19 6.58 -0.53
C GLY A 201 8.31 5.81 0.14
N HIS A 202 9.42 5.65 -0.57
CA HIS A 202 10.63 5.07 0.00
C HIS A 202 11.78 6.07 0.01
N ARG A 203 12.69 5.91 0.96
CA ARG A 203 13.96 6.63 0.99
C ARG A 203 15.09 5.64 0.72
N LEU A 204 15.98 6.02 -0.20
CA LEU A 204 17.21 5.31 -0.54
C LEU A 204 18.42 5.98 0.11
#